data_AF-A0A0F7U1C3-F1
#
_entry.id   AF-A0A0F7U1C3-F1
#
_cell.length_a   1.000
_cell.length_b   1.000
_cell.length_c   1.000
_cell.angle_alpha   90.00
_cell.angle_beta   90.00
_cell.angle_gamma   90.00
#
_symmetry.space_group_name_H-M   'P 1'
#
loop_
_entity.id
_entity.type
_entity.pdbx_description
1 polymer ?
#
loop_
_entity_poly.entity_id
_entity_poly.type
_entity_poly.pdbx_seq_one_letter_code
_entity_poly.pdbx_strand_id
1 'polypeptide(L)'
;MGTSYFRDITSESAFNANCHDDLENLFSDLNVVAASEWGRDHLFACRLIRRETQRPVLPTLSEYTRPSDLTSSTEIIDFVSGPPGPAYMAQSEHRLVRSSGYGMSLGQIWAALAMFKERAKRPRRNTLQEDYVDSRTIQVGSSSPQEISSQESSSVGYVDPVSHRLLAAPEDETIRLASCVIRHILYFGAPQDSVELSTVVEFRDAKVRLTAYTPVLRRRIVAIDDGGLCLRKELNGCFAVSKNHLAILEGKRHFQCFENGRPIISDKCLAQMTCEALVASIVDPFNELQPNGVIVINVTQHYLCFLHFEITEEYLLNFESPSPSSFLHVNSTPWFDLDSPSGRRQVVLNLCGLMRRELQP
;
A
#
# COMPACT_ATOMS: atom_id res chain seq x y z
N MET A 1 1.57 -25.73 -9.23
CA MET A 1 1.24 -24.33 -8.87
C MET A 1 1.95 -24.06 -7.56
N GLY A 2 2.86 -23.09 -7.51
CA GLY A 2 3.56 -22.76 -6.27
C GLY A 2 2.59 -22.20 -5.23
N THR A 3 2.75 -22.62 -3.97
CA THR A 3 2.05 -22.05 -2.82
C THR A 3 2.44 -20.58 -2.64
N SER A 4 1.52 -19.72 -2.22
CA SER A 4 1.80 -18.29 -1.99
C SER A 4 2.41 -18.12 -0.61
N TYR A 5 3.61 -17.53 -0.48
CA TYR A 5 4.24 -17.37 0.83
C TYR A 5 3.35 -16.54 1.75
N PHE A 6 2.81 -15.44 1.23
CA PHE A 6 1.96 -14.53 1.99
C PHE A 6 0.69 -15.22 2.51
N ARG A 7 0.10 -16.15 1.75
CA ARG A 7 -1.08 -16.88 2.21
C ARG A 7 -0.71 -18.01 3.18
N ASP A 8 0.33 -18.77 2.85
CA ASP A 8 0.53 -20.10 3.42
C ASP A 8 1.43 -20.10 4.66
N ILE A 9 2.34 -19.11 4.79
CA ILE A 9 3.29 -19.05 5.90
C ILE A 9 2.76 -18.16 7.02
N THR A 10 1.81 -18.72 7.79
CA THR A 10 1.09 -17.97 8.84
C THR A 10 1.41 -18.34 10.28
N SER A 11 2.21 -19.38 10.46
CA SER A 11 2.64 -19.90 11.74
C SER A 11 4.02 -20.54 11.61
N GLU A 12 4.70 -20.78 12.73
CA GLU A 12 5.98 -21.48 12.74
C GLU A 12 5.85 -22.90 12.19
N SER A 13 4.76 -23.60 12.52
CA SER A 13 4.48 -24.93 11.97
C SER A 13 4.35 -24.90 10.44
N ALA A 14 3.66 -23.89 9.89
CA ALA A 14 3.54 -23.72 8.45
C ALA A 14 4.87 -23.32 7.81
N PHE A 15 5.67 -22.49 8.48
CA PHE A 15 7.04 -22.15 8.06
C PHE A 15 7.88 -23.42 7.95
N ASN A 16 7.99 -24.20 9.03
CA ASN A 16 8.80 -25.41 9.07
C ASN A 16 8.33 -26.49 8.08
N ALA A 17 7.03 -26.59 7.82
CA ALA A 17 6.48 -27.55 6.86
C ALA A 17 6.78 -27.18 5.39
N ASN A 18 6.99 -25.89 5.10
CA ASN A 18 7.27 -25.37 3.75
C ASN A 18 8.74 -24.97 3.55
N CYS A 19 9.52 -24.93 4.63
CA CYS A 19 10.96 -24.75 4.61
C CYS A 19 11.57 -26.12 4.30
N HIS A 20 11.94 -26.33 3.04
CA HIS A 20 12.66 -27.52 2.60
C HIS A 20 14.17 -27.28 2.73
N ASP A 21 14.98 -28.35 2.82
CA ASP A 21 16.45 -28.26 2.93
C ASP A 21 17.10 -27.34 1.86
N ASP A 22 16.54 -27.27 0.65
CA ASP A 22 17.02 -26.37 -0.43
C ASP A 22 16.70 -24.86 -0.20
N LEU A 23 15.75 -24.56 0.69
CA LEU A 23 15.30 -23.21 1.06
C LEU A 23 15.79 -22.79 2.46
N GLU A 24 16.44 -23.68 3.21
CA GLU A 24 17.14 -23.38 4.47
C GLU A 24 18.45 -22.60 4.26
N ASN A 25 18.56 -21.83 3.17
CA ASN A 25 19.70 -20.94 3.00
C ASN A 25 19.68 -19.93 4.15
N LEU A 26 20.74 -19.95 4.94
CA LEU A 26 20.93 -18.91 5.94
C LEU A 26 21.00 -17.58 5.23
N PHE A 27 20.64 -16.50 5.93
CA PHE A 27 20.77 -15.18 5.34
C PHE A 27 22.18 -14.94 4.80
N SER A 28 23.21 -15.45 5.49
CA SER A 28 24.62 -15.43 5.08
C SER A 28 24.91 -15.98 3.69
N ASP A 29 24.12 -16.94 3.22
CA ASP A 29 24.39 -17.72 2.01
C ASP A 29 23.75 -17.08 0.76
N LEU A 30 22.77 -16.19 0.97
CA LEU A 30 22.11 -15.48 -0.12
C LEU A 30 23.03 -14.43 -0.75
N ASN A 31 22.80 -14.08 -2.02
CA ASN A 31 23.55 -12.99 -2.65
C ASN A 31 23.11 -11.62 -2.10
N VAL A 32 24.08 -10.71 -1.93
CA VAL A 32 23.80 -9.32 -1.54
C VAL A 32 23.25 -8.57 -2.76
N VAL A 33 21.93 -8.48 -2.84
CA VAL A 33 21.21 -7.81 -3.93
C VAL A 33 20.32 -6.68 -3.41
N ALA A 34 19.86 -5.81 -4.31
CA ALA A 34 18.92 -4.74 -3.97
C ALA A 34 17.56 -5.31 -3.55
N ALA A 35 16.80 -4.58 -2.73
CA ALA A 35 15.46 -4.97 -2.26
C ALA A 35 14.53 -5.43 -3.39
N SER A 36 14.57 -4.78 -4.56
CA SER A 36 13.74 -5.11 -5.73
C SER A 36 14.05 -6.47 -6.35
N GLU A 37 15.20 -7.07 -6.02
CA GLU A 37 15.62 -8.40 -6.45
C GLU A 37 15.35 -9.47 -5.39
N TRP A 38 14.86 -9.08 -4.20
CA TRP A 38 14.49 -10.03 -3.15
C TRP A 38 13.28 -10.86 -3.58
N GLY A 39 13.22 -12.08 -3.07
CA GLY A 39 12.19 -13.06 -3.41
C GLY A 39 11.93 -14.04 -2.28
N ARG A 40 11.32 -15.17 -2.61
CA ARG A 40 10.88 -16.18 -1.64
C ARG A 40 12.00 -16.68 -0.73
N ASP A 41 13.18 -16.94 -1.27
CA ASP A 41 14.33 -17.43 -0.50
C ASP A 41 14.77 -16.41 0.57
N HIS A 42 14.64 -15.12 0.27
CA HIS A 42 14.93 -14.05 1.23
C HIS A 42 13.88 -14.01 2.35
N LEU A 43 12.62 -14.34 2.07
CA LEU A 43 11.57 -14.43 3.10
C LEU A 43 11.85 -15.58 4.07
N PHE A 44 12.28 -16.74 3.56
CA PHE A 44 12.69 -17.87 4.39
C PHE A 44 13.95 -17.57 5.20
N ALA A 45 14.97 -16.98 4.57
CA ALA A 45 16.20 -16.57 5.27
C ALA A 45 15.94 -15.52 6.36
N CYS A 46 14.99 -14.60 6.14
CA CYS A 46 14.53 -13.64 7.15
C CYS A 46 13.58 -14.28 8.18
N ARG A 47 13.21 -15.55 8.04
CA ARG A 47 12.26 -16.27 8.89
C ARG A 47 10.95 -15.50 9.07
N LEU A 48 10.39 -15.01 7.96
CA LEU A 48 9.19 -14.17 8.00
C LEU A 48 7.92 -15.01 8.19
N ILE A 49 7.08 -14.63 9.13
CA ILE A 49 5.75 -15.21 9.35
C ILE A 49 4.69 -14.12 9.28
N ARG A 50 3.70 -14.29 8.40
CA ARG A 50 2.55 -13.39 8.31
C ARG A 50 1.47 -13.83 9.29
N ARG A 51 1.12 -13.01 10.28
CA ARG A 51 0.07 -13.37 11.26
C ARG A 51 -1.26 -13.69 10.56
N GLU A 52 -1.86 -14.83 10.91
CA GLU A 52 -3.01 -15.39 10.18
C GLU A 52 -4.18 -14.40 10.06
N THR A 53 -4.51 -13.72 11.15
CA THR A 53 -5.67 -12.82 11.21
C THR A 53 -5.36 -11.48 10.55
N GLN A 54 -6.09 -11.18 9.47
CA GLN A 54 -6.11 -9.84 8.88
C GLN A 54 -7.24 -9.02 9.50
N ARG A 55 -6.89 -7.90 10.14
CA ARG A 55 -7.86 -6.99 10.76
C ARG A 55 -8.03 -5.74 9.90
N PRO A 56 -9.21 -5.09 9.90
CA PRO A 56 -9.40 -3.83 9.17
C PRO A 56 -8.51 -2.68 9.68
N VAL A 57 -8.08 -2.76 10.93
CA VAL A 57 -7.10 -1.85 11.53
C VAL A 57 -5.92 -2.68 12.02
N LEU A 58 -4.70 -2.21 11.77
CA LEU A 58 -3.50 -2.87 12.29
C LEU A 58 -3.57 -3.03 13.82
N PRO A 59 -3.16 -4.18 14.38
CA PRO A 59 -3.19 -4.41 15.82
C PRO A 59 -2.51 -3.29 16.64
N THR A 60 -1.31 -2.86 16.23
CA THR A 60 -0.55 -1.75 16.86
C THR A 60 -1.28 -0.40 16.84
N LEU A 61 -2.29 -0.23 15.98
CA LEU A 61 -3.05 1.01 15.85
C LEU A 61 -4.44 0.93 16.51
N SER A 62 -4.89 -0.27 16.87
CA SER A 62 -6.28 -0.52 17.26
C SER A 62 -6.73 0.29 18.48
N GLU A 63 -5.87 0.42 19.49
CA GLU A 63 -6.12 1.21 20.71
C GLU A 63 -6.19 2.73 20.44
N TYR A 64 -5.64 3.17 19.31
CA TYR A 64 -5.57 4.57 18.92
C TYR A 64 -6.68 4.95 17.95
N THR A 65 -7.44 3.99 17.39
CA THR A 65 -8.54 4.30 16.47
C THR A 65 -9.83 4.60 17.20
N ARG A 66 -10.60 5.58 16.70
CA ARG A 66 -11.89 5.97 17.29
C ARG A 66 -12.98 6.02 16.22
N PRO A 67 -14.23 5.61 16.51
CA PRO A 67 -15.34 5.76 15.57
C PRO A 67 -15.56 7.22 15.13
N SER A 68 -15.25 8.18 16.00
CA SER A 68 -15.32 9.62 15.73
C SER A 68 -14.35 10.10 14.65
N ASP A 69 -13.29 9.33 14.34
CA ASP A 69 -12.31 9.69 13.31
C ASP A 69 -12.95 9.78 11.92
N LEU A 70 -14.08 9.11 11.70
CA LEU A 70 -14.84 9.15 10.44
C LEU A 70 -15.74 10.38 10.31
N THR A 71 -15.87 11.15 11.39
CA THR A 71 -16.72 12.34 11.48
C THR A 71 -15.96 13.52 12.09
N SER A 72 -14.62 13.52 12.01
CA SER A 72 -13.79 14.57 12.62
C SER A 72 -14.00 15.93 11.94
N SER A 73 -14.20 15.93 10.63
CA SER A 73 -14.40 17.13 9.82
C SER A 73 -15.34 16.85 8.65
N THR A 74 -15.88 17.93 8.06
CA THR A 74 -16.68 17.87 6.83
C THR A 74 -15.89 17.24 5.68
N GLU A 75 -14.60 17.53 5.59
CA GLU A 75 -13.68 17.05 4.58
C GLU A 75 -13.53 15.52 4.66
N ILE A 76 -13.37 14.96 5.87
CA ILE A 76 -13.30 13.51 6.06
C ILE A 76 -14.65 12.84 5.76
N ILE A 77 -15.77 13.46 6.14
CA ILE A 77 -17.11 12.94 5.83
C ILE A 77 -17.32 12.89 4.32
N ASP A 78 -16.94 13.95 3.60
CA ASP A 78 -17.05 14.04 2.14
C ASP A 78 -16.12 13.05 1.44
N PHE A 79 -14.88 12.90 1.93
CA PHE A 79 -13.95 11.89 1.44
C PHE A 79 -14.54 10.48 1.56
N VAL A 80 -15.05 10.12 2.75
CA VAL A 80 -15.66 8.80 3.00
C VAL A 80 -16.87 8.59 2.11
N SER A 81 -17.73 9.61 1.98
CA SER A 81 -18.94 9.57 1.14
C SER A 81 -18.60 9.36 -0.34
N GLY A 82 -17.46 9.86 -0.79
CA GLY A 82 -17.00 9.72 -2.16
C GLY A 82 -17.51 10.83 -3.07
N PRO A 83 -17.25 10.73 -4.39
CA PRO A 83 -17.74 11.72 -5.34
C PRO A 83 -19.28 11.71 -5.40
N PRO A 84 -19.95 12.86 -5.56
CA PRO A 84 -21.43 12.96 -5.50
C PRO A 84 -22.16 12.24 -6.63
N GLY A 85 -21.44 11.93 -7.70
CA GLY A 85 -22.00 11.22 -8.83
C GLY A 85 -20.93 10.80 -9.83
N PRO A 86 -21.29 9.89 -10.76
CA PRO A 86 -20.34 9.30 -11.70
C PRO A 86 -19.74 10.34 -12.66
N ALA A 87 -20.46 11.44 -12.95
CA ALA A 87 -19.99 12.51 -13.83
C ALA A 87 -18.70 13.19 -13.33
N TYR A 88 -18.42 13.16 -12.03
CA TYR A 88 -17.20 13.74 -11.45
C TYR A 88 -15.94 13.03 -11.95
N MET A 89 -16.01 11.71 -12.17
CA MET A 89 -14.88 10.93 -12.70
C MET A 89 -14.57 11.25 -14.17
N ALA A 90 -15.45 11.96 -14.87
CA ALA A 90 -15.23 12.41 -16.24
C ALA A 90 -14.72 13.86 -16.33
N GLN A 91 -14.64 14.58 -15.21
CA GLN A 91 -14.21 15.98 -15.20
C GLN A 91 -12.68 16.11 -15.14
N SER A 92 -12.16 17.19 -15.72
CA SER A 92 -10.76 17.57 -15.54
C SER A 92 -10.49 18.00 -14.10
N GLU A 93 -9.28 17.75 -13.60
CA GLU A 93 -8.82 18.23 -12.28
C GLU A 93 -9.10 19.71 -12.07
N HIS A 94 -8.83 20.56 -13.07
CA HIS A 94 -9.10 22.00 -12.99
C HIS A 94 -10.56 22.32 -12.62
N ARG A 95 -11.53 21.64 -13.25
CA ARG A 95 -12.96 21.82 -12.94
C ARG A 95 -13.32 21.25 -11.59
N LEU A 96 -12.78 20.08 -11.23
CA LEU A 96 -12.98 19.50 -9.91
C LEU A 96 -12.48 20.44 -8.82
N VAL A 97 -11.29 21.01 -8.95
CA VAL A 97 -10.73 21.93 -7.96
C VAL A 97 -11.49 23.27 -7.90
N ARG A 98 -11.99 23.78 -9.05
CA ARG A 98 -12.57 25.14 -9.13
C ARG A 98 -14.08 25.20 -8.98
N SER A 99 -14.81 24.14 -9.31
CA SER A 99 -16.27 24.20 -9.49
C SER A 99 -17.05 23.20 -8.66
N SER A 100 -16.37 22.28 -7.96
CA SER A 100 -17.03 21.16 -7.27
C SER A 100 -17.52 21.47 -5.85
N GLY A 101 -17.06 22.56 -5.23
CA GLY A 101 -17.39 22.88 -3.84
C GLY A 101 -16.66 22.03 -2.78
N TYR A 102 -15.93 20.97 -3.17
CA TYR A 102 -15.25 20.03 -2.27
C TYR A 102 -13.85 20.47 -1.79
N GLY A 103 -13.45 21.71 -2.09
CA GLY A 103 -12.09 22.16 -1.83
C GLY A 103 -11.05 21.50 -2.74
N MET A 104 -9.80 21.95 -2.62
CA MET A 104 -8.73 21.57 -3.55
C MET A 104 -8.32 20.10 -3.42
N SER A 105 -8.20 19.60 -2.18
CA SER A 105 -7.68 18.26 -1.89
C SER A 105 -8.59 17.14 -2.41
N LEU A 106 -9.90 17.22 -2.18
CA LEU A 106 -10.86 16.25 -2.72
C LEU A 106 -10.93 16.29 -4.25
N GLY A 107 -10.87 17.49 -4.85
CA GLY A 107 -10.82 17.62 -6.30
C GLY A 107 -9.62 16.90 -6.93
N GLN A 108 -8.45 16.97 -6.28
CA GLN A 108 -7.25 16.25 -6.69
C GLN A 108 -7.38 14.74 -6.50
N ILE A 109 -7.95 14.28 -5.37
CA ILE A 109 -8.20 12.86 -5.11
C ILE A 109 -9.10 12.27 -6.20
N TRP A 110 -10.22 12.92 -6.52
CA TRP A 110 -11.15 12.41 -7.52
C TRP A 110 -10.55 12.44 -8.93
N ALA A 111 -9.75 13.45 -9.26
CA ALA A 111 -9.01 13.48 -10.52
C ALA A 111 -7.97 12.35 -10.61
N ALA A 112 -7.29 12.03 -9.52
CA ALA A 112 -6.33 10.93 -9.46
C ALA A 112 -7.02 9.56 -9.54
N LEU A 113 -8.12 9.37 -8.81
CA LEU A 113 -8.89 8.13 -8.82
C LEU A 113 -9.50 7.84 -10.20
N ALA A 114 -9.95 8.87 -10.91
CA ALA A 114 -10.49 8.76 -12.27
C ALA A 114 -9.51 8.16 -13.29
N MET A 115 -8.20 8.22 -13.03
CA MET A 115 -7.18 7.62 -13.90
C MET A 115 -7.22 6.09 -13.93
N PHE A 116 -7.76 5.48 -12.87
CA PHE A 116 -7.88 4.03 -12.73
C PHE A 116 -9.26 3.50 -13.13
N LYS A 117 -10.20 4.40 -13.44
CA LYS A 117 -11.50 4.03 -13.98
C LYS A 117 -11.43 3.92 -15.49
N GLU A 118 -12.25 3.04 -16.07
CA GLU A 118 -12.36 2.92 -17.52
C GLU A 118 -12.68 4.29 -18.13
N ARG A 119 -11.69 4.89 -18.81
CA ARG A 119 -11.95 5.99 -19.72
C ARG A 119 -12.84 5.41 -20.81
N ALA A 120 -14.10 5.85 -20.88
CA ALA A 120 -14.96 5.58 -22.01
C ALA A 120 -14.11 5.77 -23.29
N LYS A 121 -13.87 4.66 -24.01
CA LYS A 121 -13.01 4.66 -25.19
C LYS A 121 -13.45 5.83 -26.05
N ARG A 122 -12.55 6.77 -26.33
CA ARG A 122 -12.83 7.84 -27.30
C ARG A 122 -13.45 7.15 -28.51
N PRO A 123 -14.67 7.54 -28.96
CA PRO A 123 -15.22 7.00 -30.19
C PRO A 123 -14.14 7.20 -31.24
N ARG A 124 -13.63 6.09 -31.79
CA ARG A 124 -12.67 6.17 -32.89
C ARG A 124 -13.41 6.95 -33.96
N ARG A 125 -12.96 8.17 -34.25
CA ARG A 125 -13.50 8.94 -35.35
C ARG A 125 -13.24 8.08 -36.57
N ASN A 126 -14.29 7.48 -37.13
CA ASN A 126 -14.18 6.72 -38.37
C ASN A 126 -13.79 7.74 -39.44
N THR A 127 -12.48 7.89 -39.67
CA THR A 127 -12.00 8.37 -40.95
C THR A 127 -12.47 7.35 -41.96
N LEU A 128 -13.52 7.68 -42.73
CA LEU A 128 -13.88 6.97 -43.94
C LEU A 128 -12.65 7.00 -44.85
N GLN A 129 -11.90 5.92 -44.87
CA GLN A 129 -11.02 5.60 -45.99
C GLN A 129 -11.84 4.73 -46.92
N GLU A 130 -12.20 5.28 -48.09
CA GLU A 130 -13.10 4.65 -49.07
C GLU A 130 -12.61 3.29 -49.60
N ASP A 131 -11.33 2.95 -49.37
CA ASP A 131 -10.69 1.75 -49.91
C ASP A 131 -10.41 0.63 -48.88
N TYR A 132 -10.94 0.73 -47.65
CA TYR A 132 -10.72 -0.30 -46.62
C TYR A 132 -11.97 -1.14 -46.38
N VAL A 133 -11.90 -2.45 -46.67
CA VAL A 133 -13.00 -3.39 -46.42
C VAL A 133 -13.12 -3.66 -44.92
N ASP A 134 -14.29 -3.35 -44.35
CA ASP A 134 -14.60 -3.58 -42.93
C ASP A 134 -14.60 -5.08 -42.61
N SER A 135 -13.70 -5.52 -41.73
CA SER A 135 -13.59 -6.91 -41.30
C SER A 135 -14.83 -7.44 -40.53
N ARG A 136 -15.80 -6.58 -40.20
CA ARG A 136 -17.11 -6.97 -39.66
C ARG A 136 -18.04 -7.61 -40.67
N THR A 137 -17.74 -7.54 -41.98
CA THR A 137 -18.54 -8.24 -43.01
C THR A 137 -18.17 -9.71 -43.16
N ILE A 138 -17.15 -10.18 -42.45
CA ILE A 138 -16.77 -11.60 -42.43
C ILE A 138 -17.65 -12.33 -41.40
N GLN A 139 -18.74 -12.93 -41.87
CA GLN A 139 -19.55 -13.86 -41.07
C GLN A 139 -18.84 -15.23 -40.99
N VAL A 140 -18.31 -15.55 -39.82
CA VAL A 140 -18.02 -16.93 -39.41
C VAL A 140 -19.08 -17.32 -38.38
N GLY A 141 -20.02 -18.17 -38.79
CA GLY A 141 -21.16 -18.55 -37.97
C GLY A 141 -20.84 -19.64 -36.95
N SER A 142 -21.28 -19.44 -35.71
CA SER A 142 -22.12 -20.39 -34.95
C SER A 142 -22.54 -19.78 -33.60
N SER A 143 -23.85 -19.82 -33.34
CA SER A 143 -24.68 -19.30 -32.23
C SER A 143 -24.25 -19.75 -30.81
N SER A 144 -24.57 -19.09 -29.69
CA SER A 144 -25.89 -18.70 -29.15
C SER A 144 -25.78 -17.67 -27.99
N PRO A 145 -26.88 -16.99 -27.58
CA PRO A 145 -26.85 -15.75 -26.80
C PRO A 145 -26.80 -16.00 -25.28
N GLN A 146 -26.04 -15.18 -24.56
CA GLN A 146 -26.15 -15.09 -23.10
C GLN A 146 -26.80 -13.77 -22.69
N GLU A 147 -27.90 -13.94 -21.98
CA GLU A 147 -28.69 -12.91 -21.34
C GLU A 147 -27.83 -12.03 -20.43
N ILE A 148 -28.18 -10.75 -20.43
CA ILE A 148 -27.67 -9.72 -19.54
C ILE A 148 -28.18 -10.06 -18.14
N SER A 149 -27.37 -10.76 -17.34
CA SER A 149 -27.58 -10.88 -15.90
C SER A 149 -26.82 -9.76 -15.19
N SER A 150 -27.52 -8.65 -14.97
CA SER A 150 -27.16 -7.64 -13.99
C SER A 150 -27.24 -8.25 -12.58
N GLN A 151 -26.10 -8.69 -12.04
CA GLN A 151 -25.93 -8.90 -10.60
C GLN A 151 -24.80 -7.99 -10.10
N GLU A 152 -25.21 -6.80 -9.67
CA GLU A 152 -24.43 -5.96 -8.76
C GLU A 152 -24.32 -6.66 -7.41
N SER A 153 -23.27 -7.45 -7.26
CA SER A 153 -22.71 -7.82 -5.97
C SER A 153 -21.20 -7.83 -6.15
N SER A 154 -20.60 -6.64 -6.20
CA SER A 154 -19.14 -6.51 -6.19
C SER A 154 -18.65 -6.93 -4.81
N SER A 155 -18.39 -8.23 -4.67
CA SER A 155 -17.63 -8.76 -3.54
C SER A 155 -16.32 -8.00 -3.48
N VAL A 156 -16.08 -7.33 -2.35
CA VAL A 156 -14.91 -6.47 -2.04
C VAL A 156 -13.55 -7.16 -2.29
N GLY A 157 -13.53 -8.47 -2.60
CA GLY A 157 -12.32 -9.21 -2.88
C GLY A 157 -12.07 -9.63 -4.33
N TYR A 158 -13.05 -9.63 -5.25
CA TYR A 158 -12.83 -10.17 -6.60
C TYR A 158 -12.39 -9.07 -7.57
N VAL A 159 -11.23 -9.26 -8.21
CA VAL A 159 -10.65 -8.34 -9.19
C VAL A 159 -10.41 -9.09 -10.49
N ASP A 160 -10.97 -8.62 -11.60
CA ASP A 160 -10.71 -9.20 -12.92
C ASP A 160 -9.24 -8.96 -13.33
N PRO A 161 -8.40 -10.01 -13.43
CA PRO A 161 -6.95 -9.84 -13.67
C PRO A 161 -6.64 -9.21 -15.03
N VAL A 162 -7.49 -9.42 -16.04
CA VAL A 162 -7.26 -8.94 -17.41
C VAL A 162 -7.53 -7.43 -17.47
N SER A 163 -8.70 -6.99 -17.03
CA SER A 163 -9.04 -5.56 -16.98
C SER A 163 -8.07 -4.80 -16.08
N HIS A 164 -7.68 -5.39 -14.95
CA HIS A 164 -6.73 -4.80 -14.01
C HIS A 164 -5.35 -4.53 -14.64
N ARG A 165 -4.83 -5.43 -15.49
CA ARG A 165 -3.57 -5.21 -16.21
C ARG A 165 -3.71 -4.18 -17.33
N LEU A 166 -4.83 -4.18 -18.04
CA LEU A 166 -5.08 -3.26 -19.15
C LEU A 166 -5.26 -1.81 -18.69
N LEU A 167 -5.79 -1.61 -17.47
CA LEU A 167 -5.97 -0.30 -16.83
C LEU A 167 -4.76 0.15 -16.01
N ALA A 168 -3.64 -0.58 -16.07
CA ALA A 168 -2.44 -0.25 -15.30
C ALA A 168 -1.81 1.08 -15.78
N ALA A 169 -2.28 2.17 -15.19
CA ALA A 169 -1.64 3.48 -15.25
C ALA A 169 -0.18 3.37 -14.75
N PRO A 170 0.69 4.35 -15.04
CA PRO A 170 2.05 4.38 -14.49
C PRO A 170 2.04 4.26 -12.95
N GLU A 171 3.10 3.69 -12.40
CA GLU A 171 3.29 3.59 -10.95
C GLU A 171 3.22 4.96 -10.27
N ASP A 172 3.74 6.00 -10.95
CA ASP A 172 3.64 7.39 -10.51
C ASP A 172 2.20 7.86 -10.29
N GLU A 173 1.23 7.37 -11.06
CA GLU A 173 -0.19 7.69 -10.82
C GLU A 173 -0.73 6.99 -9.56
N THR A 174 -0.21 5.79 -9.25
CA THR A 174 -0.58 5.06 -8.02
C THR A 174 -0.06 5.82 -6.80
N ILE A 175 1.21 6.24 -6.86
CA ILE A 175 1.83 7.08 -5.84
C ILE A 175 1.09 8.42 -5.74
N ARG A 176 0.73 9.06 -6.86
CA ARG A 176 -0.04 10.31 -6.85
C ARG A 176 -1.37 10.17 -6.13
N LEU A 177 -2.15 9.14 -6.44
CA LEU A 177 -3.43 8.88 -5.76
C LEU A 177 -3.22 8.66 -4.25
N ALA A 178 -2.27 7.79 -3.88
CA ALA A 178 -1.93 7.56 -2.48
C ALA A 178 -1.58 8.85 -1.75
N SER A 179 -0.72 9.65 -2.37
CA SER A 179 -0.22 10.91 -1.85
C SER A 179 -1.33 11.94 -1.66
N CYS A 180 -2.29 12.04 -2.59
CA CYS A 180 -3.48 12.89 -2.44
C CYS A 180 -4.38 12.43 -1.30
N VAL A 181 -4.67 11.12 -1.20
CA VAL A 181 -5.54 10.56 -0.16
C VAL A 181 -4.92 10.71 1.23
N ILE A 182 -3.65 10.31 1.38
CA ILE A 182 -2.95 10.35 2.65
C ILE A 182 -2.85 11.81 3.14
N ARG A 183 -2.44 12.76 2.30
CA ARG A 183 -2.39 14.18 2.70
C ARG A 183 -3.74 14.72 3.14
N HIS A 184 -4.80 14.42 2.40
CA HIS A 184 -6.14 14.85 2.80
C HIS A 184 -6.49 14.36 4.20
N ILE A 185 -6.18 13.09 4.51
CA ILE A 185 -6.45 12.53 5.84
C ILE A 185 -5.54 13.15 6.90
N LEU A 186 -4.26 13.40 6.61
CA LEU A 186 -3.34 14.05 7.54
C LEU A 186 -3.73 15.51 7.85
N TYR A 187 -4.37 16.21 6.91
CA TYR A 187 -4.74 17.63 7.05
C TYR A 187 -6.08 17.83 7.76
N PHE A 188 -7.02 16.88 7.61
CA PHE A 188 -8.40 17.06 8.08
C PHE A 188 -8.87 15.97 9.05
N GLY A 189 -8.06 14.93 9.27
CA GLY A 189 -8.35 13.82 10.17
C GLY A 189 -7.84 14.07 11.59
N ALA A 190 -8.63 13.66 12.57
CA ALA A 190 -8.21 13.72 13.97
C ALA A 190 -7.00 12.79 14.24
N PRO A 191 -6.04 13.19 15.08
CA PRO A 191 -6.02 14.38 15.93
C PRO A 191 -5.36 15.62 15.29
N GLN A 192 -5.12 15.63 13.99
CA GLN A 192 -4.48 16.74 13.27
C GLN A 192 -5.45 17.72 12.62
N ASP A 193 -6.73 17.62 12.95
CA ASP A 193 -7.81 18.47 12.47
C ASP A 193 -7.81 19.88 13.10
N SER A 194 -6.79 20.21 13.91
CA SER A 194 -6.53 21.54 14.46
C SER A 194 -5.43 22.26 13.67
N VAL A 195 -5.54 23.59 13.58
CA VAL A 195 -4.56 24.44 12.91
C VAL A 195 -3.30 24.68 13.77
N GLU A 196 -3.45 24.67 15.10
CA GLU A 196 -2.37 24.96 16.04
C GLU A 196 -1.78 23.67 16.61
N LEU A 197 -0.80 23.10 15.90
CA LEU A 197 -0.13 21.86 16.30
C LEU A 197 1.38 22.06 16.30
N SER A 198 2.01 21.83 17.46
CA SER A 198 3.47 21.87 17.60
C SER A 198 4.16 20.58 17.15
N THR A 199 3.39 19.51 16.90
CA THR A 199 3.88 18.25 16.34
C THR A 199 2.87 17.74 15.32
N VAL A 200 3.36 17.37 14.13
CA VAL A 200 2.53 16.91 13.01
C VAL A 200 3.19 15.73 12.30
N VAL A 201 2.37 14.81 11.82
CA VAL A 201 2.70 13.78 10.84
C VAL A 201 2.45 14.37 9.46
N GLU A 202 3.47 14.38 8.62
CA GLU A 202 3.43 14.87 7.25
C GLU A 202 3.74 13.75 6.26
N PHE A 203 3.26 13.93 5.03
CA PHE A 203 3.65 13.09 3.92
C PHE A 203 5.04 13.51 3.40
N ARG A 204 5.93 12.54 3.23
CA ARG A 204 7.25 12.68 2.63
C ARG A 204 7.21 12.17 1.18
N ASP A 205 7.37 13.08 0.21
CA ASP A 205 7.44 12.72 -1.23
C ASP A 205 8.79 12.20 -1.68
N ALA A 206 9.85 12.52 -0.94
CA ALA A 206 11.20 12.25 -1.40
C ALA A 206 11.42 10.73 -1.48
N LYS A 207 11.74 10.24 -2.68
CA LYS A 207 12.30 8.90 -2.84
C LYS A 207 13.69 8.87 -2.24
N VAL A 208 13.90 8.01 -1.24
CA VAL A 208 15.17 7.94 -0.52
C VAL A 208 15.78 6.55 -0.73
N ARG A 209 17.03 6.53 -1.20
CA ARG A 209 17.82 5.31 -1.19
C ARG A 209 18.38 5.11 0.21
N LEU A 210 17.93 4.07 0.89
CA LEU A 210 18.43 3.68 2.20
C LEU A 210 19.50 2.60 2.03
N THR A 211 20.58 2.70 2.81
CA THR A 211 21.68 1.73 2.82
C THR A 211 22.03 1.41 4.26
N ALA A 212 21.86 0.15 4.64
CA ALA A 212 22.19 -0.37 5.96
C ALA A 212 23.32 -1.39 5.86
N TYR A 213 24.04 -1.56 6.97
CA TYR A 213 24.91 -2.69 7.20
C TYR A 213 24.31 -3.55 8.29
N THR A 214 24.09 -4.83 8.02
CA THR A 214 23.51 -5.74 8.99
C THR A 214 24.36 -5.80 10.27
N PRO A 215 23.77 -5.94 11.46
CA PRO A 215 24.51 -5.77 12.71
C PRO A 215 25.63 -6.80 12.92
N VAL A 216 25.43 -8.03 12.48
CA VAL A 216 26.31 -9.17 12.79
C VAL A 216 27.36 -9.36 11.70
N LEU A 217 26.93 -9.63 10.46
CA LEU A 217 27.85 -9.93 9.35
C LEU A 217 28.31 -8.68 8.59
N ARG A 218 27.81 -7.49 8.96
CA ARG A 218 28.13 -6.20 8.31
C ARG A 218 27.89 -6.23 6.80
N ARG A 219 26.85 -6.95 6.38
CA ARG A 219 26.48 -7.08 4.97
C ARG A 219 25.66 -5.86 4.56
N ARG A 220 25.98 -5.32 3.39
CA ARG A 220 25.33 -4.12 2.89
C ARG A 220 23.99 -4.45 2.26
N ILE A 221 22.88 -4.03 2.85
CA ILE A 221 21.55 -4.13 2.24
C ILE A 221 21.06 -2.76 1.80
N VAL A 222 20.34 -2.71 0.67
CA VAL A 222 19.91 -1.46 0.03
C VAL A 222 18.45 -1.56 -0.35
N ALA A 223 17.69 -0.54 0.04
CA ALA A 223 16.29 -0.39 -0.30
C ALA A 223 16.02 1.02 -0.89
N ILE A 224 14.95 1.13 -1.67
CA ILE A 224 14.44 2.42 -2.14
C ILE A 224 13.10 2.60 -1.44
N ASP A 225 12.99 3.70 -0.72
CA ASP A 225 11.77 4.15 -0.09
C ASP A 225 11.07 5.12 -1.06
N ASP A 226 9.85 4.80 -1.52
CA ASP A 226 9.10 5.58 -2.50
C ASP A 226 8.40 6.82 -1.91
N GLY A 227 8.64 7.11 -0.63
CA GLY A 227 7.97 8.14 0.14
C GLY A 227 7.37 7.56 1.42
N GLY A 228 6.49 8.32 2.08
CA GLY A 228 5.85 7.80 3.29
C GLY A 228 5.46 8.90 4.24
N LEU A 229 5.57 8.61 5.53
CA LEU A 229 5.20 9.51 6.61
C LEU A 229 6.41 9.87 7.45
N CYS A 230 6.49 11.13 7.85
CA CYS A 230 7.48 11.62 8.81
C CYS A 230 6.80 12.39 9.94
N LEU A 231 7.43 12.43 11.11
CA LEU A 231 7.03 13.27 12.23
C LEU A 231 7.84 14.55 12.21
N ARG A 232 7.17 15.69 12.36
CA ARG A 232 7.81 17.00 12.48
C ARG A 232 7.40 17.67 13.76
N LYS A 233 8.35 18.37 14.37
CA LYS A 233 8.15 19.15 15.60
C LYS A 233 8.52 20.59 15.35
N GLU A 234 7.69 21.48 15.84
CA GLU A 234 7.96 22.90 15.87
C GLU A 234 9.04 23.20 16.92
N LEU A 235 10.10 23.86 16.48
CA LEU A 235 11.19 24.35 17.30
C LEU A 235 11.44 25.80 16.89
N ASN A 236 11.15 26.74 17.79
CA ASN A 236 11.35 28.18 17.58
C ASN A 236 10.65 28.72 16.31
N GLY A 237 9.39 28.33 16.06
CA GLY A 237 8.62 28.79 14.90
C GLY A 237 8.96 28.10 13.57
N CYS A 238 9.85 27.09 13.59
CA CYS A 238 10.23 26.30 12.42
C CYS A 238 9.96 24.81 12.67
N PHE A 239 9.42 24.11 11.68
CA PHE A 239 9.23 22.66 11.78
C PHE A 239 10.49 21.90 11.34
N ALA A 240 11.07 21.12 12.25
CA ALA A 240 12.16 20.19 11.95
C ALA A 240 11.62 18.75 11.90
N VAL A 241 12.23 17.90 11.06
CA VAL A 241 11.93 16.46 11.05
C VAL A 241 12.45 15.86 12.35
N SER A 242 11.54 15.30 13.14
CA SER A 242 11.85 14.58 14.37
C SER A 242 11.90 13.07 14.16
N LYS A 243 11.13 12.52 13.20
CA LYS A 243 11.23 11.11 12.78
C LYS A 243 11.07 11.02 11.27
N ASN A 244 12.03 10.45 10.56
CA ASN A 244 12.00 10.48 9.09
C ASN A 244 11.21 9.34 8.43
N HIS A 245 11.03 8.21 9.13
CA HIS A 245 10.46 6.98 8.57
C HIS A 245 9.34 6.42 9.44
N LEU A 246 8.32 7.21 9.75
CA LEU A 246 7.19 6.79 10.59
C LEU A 246 6.35 5.69 9.92
N ALA A 247 6.18 5.80 8.60
CA ALA A 247 5.70 4.72 7.73
C ALA A 247 6.34 4.87 6.35
N ILE A 248 6.58 3.74 5.67
CA ILE A 248 7.14 3.70 4.32
C ILE A 248 5.99 3.48 3.33
N LEU A 249 5.98 4.21 2.22
CA LEU A 249 5.07 3.98 1.11
C LEU A 249 5.75 3.07 0.10
N GLU A 250 5.07 2.01 -0.32
CA GLU A 250 5.50 1.13 -1.40
C GLU A 250 4.43 1.11 -2.49
N GLY A 251 4.79 1.57 -3.69
CA GLY A 251 3.87 1.65 -4.82
C GLY A 251 4.07 0.49 -5.79
N LYS A 252 2.96 -0.08 -6.28
CA LYS A 252 2.98 -1.03 -7.39
C LYS A 252 2.05 -0.60 -8.50
N ARG A 253 2.54 -0.68 -9.73
CA ARG A 253 1.76 -0.40 -10.94
C ARG A 253 0.51 -1.29 -11.09
N HIS A 254 0.63 -2.56 -10.70
CA HIS A 254 -0.48 -3.51 -10.74
C HIS A 254 -0.27 -4.68 -9.77
N PHE A 255 -1.35 -5.36 -9.40
CA PHE A 255 -1.28 -6.61 -8.65
C PHE A 255 -0.47 -7.63 -9.45
N GLN A 256 0.50 -8.22 -8.78
CA GLN A 256 1.42 -9.19 -9.37
C GLN A 256 0.93 -10.63 -9.15
N CYS A 257 0.03 -10.85 -8.19
CA CYS A 257 -0.45 -12.16 -7.81
C CYS A 257 -1.96 -12.13 -7.51
N PHE A 258 -2.65 -13.17 -7.96
CA PHE A 258 -4.07 -13.37 -7.75
C PHE A 258 -4.31 -14.81 -7.35
N GLU A 259 -5.27 -15.01 -6.46
CA GLU A 259 -5.68 -16.34 -6.03
C GLU A 259 -7.19 -16.40 -5.85
N ASN A 260 -7.83 -17.34 -6.55
CA ASN A 260 -9.30 -17.43 -6.64
C ASN A 260 -9.94 -16.07 -7.03
N GLY A 261 -9.27 -15.35 -7.94
CA GLY A 261 -9.69 -14.02 -8.39
C GLY A 261 -9.49 -12.89 -7.38
N ARG A 262 -8.88 -13.16 -6.21
CA ARG A 262 -8.59 -12.15 -5.20
C ARG A 262 -7.13 -11.72 -5.26
N PRO A 263 -6.83 -10.41 -5.20
CA PRO A 263 -5.45 -9.95 -5.19
C PRO A 263 -4.79 -10.35 -3.86
N ILE A 264 -3.57 -10.86 -3.97
CA ILE A 264 -2.71 -11.18 -2.83
C ILE A 264 -1.33 -10.55 -3.05
N ILE A 265 -0.62 -10.29 -1.96
CA ILE A 265 0.76 -9.78 -2.03
C ILE A 265 1.64 -10.90 -2.57
N SER A 266 2.39 -10.62 -3.64
CA SER A 266 3.31 -11.58 -4.23
C SER A 266 4.53 -11.80 -3.33
N ASP A 267 5.19 -12.96 -3.43
CA ASP A 267 6.42 -13.24 -2.70
C ASP A 267 7.50 -12.16 -2.94
N LYS A 268 7.64 -11.69 -4.19
CA LYS A 268 8.59 -10.62 -4.55
C LYS A 268 8.25 -9.29 -3.88
N CYS A 269 6.97 -8.89 -3.91
CA CYS A 269 6.54 -7.65 -3.28
C CYS A 269 6.70 -7.71 -1.76
N LEU A 270 6.36 -8.85 -1.13
CA LEU A 270 6.56 -9.04 0.30
C LEU A 270 8.04 -9.01 0.67
N ALA A 271 8.90 -9.67 -0.12
CA ALA A 271 10.34 -9.71 0.13
C ALA A 271 10.99 -8.33 0.01
N GLN A 272 10.57 -7.55 -1.00
CA GLN A 272 11.01 -6.17 -1.16
C GLN A 272 10.63 -5.31 0.06
N MET A 273 9.35 -5.31 0.46
CA MET A 273 8.89 -4.56 1.65
C MET A 273 9.56 -5.03 2.94
N THR A 274 9.90 -6.32 3.02
CA THR A 274 10.68 -6.87 4.15
C THR A 274 12.07 -6.26 4.19
N CYS A 275 12.75 -6.16 3.05
CA CYS A 275 14.05 -5.49 2.95
C CYS A 275 13.95 -4.02 3.35
N GLU A 276 12.96 -3.29 2.82
CA GLU A 276 12.71 -1.88 3.17
C GLU A 276 12.52 -1.69 4.67
N ALA A 277 11.68 -2.52 5.29
CA ALA A 277 11.45 -2.47 6.73
C ALA A 277 12.71 -2.77 7.54
N LEU A 278 13.50 -3.78 7.15
CA LEU A 278 14.77 -4.12 7.81
C LEU A 278 15.78 -2.99 7.67
N VAL A 279 15.96 -2.45 6.46
CA VAL A 279 16.88 -1.35 6.22
C VAL A 279 16.47 -0.14 7.06
N ALA A 280 15.20 0.25 7.04
CA ALA A 280 14.68 1.36 7.83
C ALA A 280 14.90 1.17 9.34
N SER A 281 14.67 -0.04 9.85
CA SER A 281 14.92 -0.36 11.26
C SER A 281 16.40 -0.33 11.63
N ILE A 282 17.33 -0.67 10.72
CA ILE A 282 18.77 -0.66 11.00
C ILE A 282 19.35 0.76 10.91
N VAL A 283 18.86 1.59 9.99
CA VAL A 283 19.32 2.98 9.84
C VAL A 283 18.57 3.97 10.73
N ASP A 284 17.91 3.48 11.78
CA ASP A 284 17.19 4.31 12.77
C ASP A 284 18.14 4.65 13.94
N PRO A 285 18.90 5.76 13.87
CA PRO A 285 19.96 6.05 14.83
C PRO A 285 19.45 6.35 16.24
N PHE A 286 18.14 6.59 16.39
CA PHE A 286 17.52 7.00 17.64
C PHE A 286 16.53 5.96 18.18
N ASN A 287 16.46 4.78 17.55
CA ASN A 287 15.49 3.72 17.89
C ASN A 287 14.04 4.25 17.92
N GLU A 288 13.72 5.23 17.08
CA GLU A 288 12.40 5.86 16.96
C GLU A 288 11.28 4.90 16.53
N LEU A 289 11.67 3.82 15.84
CA LEU A 289 10.83 2.74 15.35
C LEU A 289 10.69 1.62 16.39
N GLN A 290 11.53 1.59 17.43
CA GLN A 290 11.40 0.66 18.55
C GLN A 290 10.56 1.29 19.67
N PRO A 291 9.69 0.54 20.37
CA PRO A 291 9.34 -0.88 20.15
C PRO A 291 8.25 -1.09 19.09
N ASN A 292 7.82 -0.02 18.41
CA ASN A 292 6.60 -0.01 17.62
C ASN A 292 6.70 -0.72 16.26
N GLY A 293 7.89 -1.15 15.83
CA GLY A 293 8.14 -1.78 14.53
C GLY A 293 7.99 -0.81 13.35
N VAL A 294 8.03 -1.36 12.14
CA VAL A 294 7.96 -0.57 10.89
C VAL A 294 6.62 -0.78 10.20
N ILE A 295 5.94 0.32 9.86
CA ILE A 295 4.72 0.28 9.07
C ILE A 295 5.06 0.53 7.60
N VAL A 296 4.55 -0.34 6.73
CA VAL A 296 4.60 -0.17 5.27
C VAL A 296 3.17 -0.01 4.75
N ILE A 297 2.93 1.05 4.00
CA ILE A 297 1.69 1.32 3.28
C ILE A 297 1.90 0.84 1.85
N ASN A 298 1.31 -0.30 1.49
CA ASN A 298 1.39 -0.82 0.13
C ASN A 298 0.20 -0.31 -0.67
N VAL A 299 0.48 0.30 -1.82
CA VAL A 299 -0.55 0.82 -2.72
C VAL A 299 -0.40 0.21 -4.09
N THR A 300 -1.49 -0.30 -4.63
CA THR A 300 -1.55 -0.84 -5.98
C THR A 300 -2.77 -0.26 -6.69
N GLN A 301 -2.54 0.58 -7.70
CA GLN A 301 -3.60 1.36 -8.36
C GLN A 301 -4.44 2.17 -7.35
N HIS A 302 -5.71 1.79 -7.16
CA HIS A 302 -6.64 2.42 -6.21
C HIS A 302 -6.89 1.55 -4.98
N TYR A 303 -6.09 0.50 -4.77
CA TYR A 303 -6.13 -0.35 -3.58
C TYR A 303 -4.98 -0.01 -2.65
N LEU A 304 -5.26 -0.04 -1.34
CA LEU A 304 -4.28 0.23 -0.30
C LEU A 304 -4.36 -0.83 0.80
N CYS A 305 -3.23 -1.30 1.32
CA CYS A 305 -3.20 -2.07 2.56
C CYS A 305 -2.03 -1.62 3.45
N PHE A 306 -2.12 -1.93 4.74
CA PHE A 306 -1.08 -1.64 5.70
C PHE A 306 -0.42 -2.94 6.16
N LEU A 307 0.89 -2.91 6.29
CA LEU A 307 1.70 -3.97 6.89
C LEU A 307 2.45 -3.39 8.08
N HIS A 308 2.60 -4.19 9.12
CA HIS A 308 3.37 -3.83 10.30
C HIS A 308 4.36 -4.95 10.60
N PHE A 309 5.65 -4.64 10.45
CA PHE A 309 6.76 -5.54 10.69
C PHE A 309 7.26 -5.37 12.13
N GLU A 310 7.15 -6.44 12.93
CA GLU A 310 7.64 -6.52 14.30
C GLU A 310 9.14 -6.85 14.28
N ILE A 311 9.97 -5.84 14.04
CA ILE A 311 11.43 -5.98 14.04
C ILE A 311 11.91 -5.60 15.43
N THR A 312 12.54 -6.52 16.17
CA THR A 312 13.13 -6.25 17.49
C THR A 312 14.65 -6.25 17.42
N GLU A 313 15.32 -5.64 18.40
CA GLU A 313 16.77 -5.72 18.52
C GLU A 313 17.26 -7.18 18.62
N GLU A 314 16.54 -8.02 19.37
CA GLU A 314 16.81 -9.45 19.48
C GLU A 314 16.78 -10.13 18.10
N TYR A 315 15.75 -9.86 17.29
CA TYR A 315 15.67 -10.39 15.94
C TYR A 315 16.85 -9.91 15.08
N LEU A 316 17.18 -8.62 15.11
CA LEU A 316 18.28 -8.04 14.32
C LEU A 316 19.66 -8.62 14.68
N LEU A 317 19.85 -9.03 15.93
CA LEU A 317 21.09 -9.70 16.38
C LEU A 317 21.09 -11.21 16.09
N ASN A 318 19.92 -11.81 15.83
CA ASN A 318 19.76 -13.25 15.67
C ASN A 318 19.63 -13.71 14.21
N PHE A 319 19.05 -12.91 13.31
CA PHE A 319 18.65 -13.39 11.97
C PHE A 319 19.81 -13.78 11.05
N GLU A 320 21.03 -13.30 11.31
CA GLU A 320 22.25 -13.70 10.60
C GLU A 320 23.09 -14.75 11.37
N SER A 321 22.58 -15.25 12.49
CA SER A 321 23.22 -16.32 13.26
C SER A 321 23.31 -17.61 12.41
N PRO A 322 24.33 -18.46 12.62
CA PRO A 322 24.37 -19.81 12.04
C PRO A 322 23.17 -20.69 12.46
N SER A 323 22.50 -20.34 13.55
CA SER A 323 21.30 -21.02 14.06
C SER A 323 20.26 -19.99 14.51
N PRO A 324 19.57 -19.33 13.56
CA PRO A 324 18.59 -18.30 13.88
C PRO A 324 17.35 -18.95 14.51
N SER A 325 16.94 -18.41 15.65
CA SER A 325 15.82 -18.91 16.47
C SER A 325 14.62 -17.98 16.47
N SER A 326 14.83 -16.69 16.20
CA SER A 326 13.79 -15.67 16.23
C SER A 326 13.10 -15.55 14.87
N PHE A 327 11.80 -15.30 14.86
CA PHE A 327 11.00 -15.07 13.64
C PHE A 327 10.68 -13.59 13.48
N LEU A 328 10.64 -13.13 12.22
CA LEU A 328 10.11 -11.82 11.89
C LEU A 328 8.61 -11.92 11.68
N HIS A 329 7.82 -11.26 12.51
CA HIS A 329 6.37 -11.27 12.36
C HIS A 329 5.87 -10.06 11.58
N VAL A 330 4.90 -10.30 10.69
CA VAL A 330 4.19 -9.23 9.99
C VAL A 330 2.69 -9.34 10.17
N ASN A 331 2.07 -8.26 10.64
CA ASN A 331 0.62 -8.08 10.60
C ASN A 331 0.24 -7.39 9.29
N SER A 332 -0.92 -7.72 8.72
CA SER A 332 -1.42 -7.04 7.53
C SER A 332 -2.92 -6.79 7.63
N THR A 333 -3.36 -5.68 7.04
CA THR A 333 -4.77 -5.46 6.76
C THR A 333 -5.17 -6.18 5.46
N PRO A 334 -6.47 -6.41 5.22
CA PRO A 334 -6.96 -6.66 3.87
C PRO A 334 -6.65 -5.48 2.94
N TRP A 335 -6.79 -5.71 1.63
CA TRP A 335 -6.80 -4.63 0.64
C TRP A 335 -8.06 -3.77 0.78
N PHE A 336 -7.89 -2.45 0.78
CA PHE A 336 -8.93 -1.45 0.83
C PHE A 336 -9.09 -0.78 -0.52
N ASP A 337 -10.28 -0.89 -1.10
CA ASP A 337 -10.64 -0.24 -2.35
C ASP A 337 -11.02 1.23 -2.08
N LEU A 338 -10.22 2.18 -2.59
CA LEU A 338 -10.45 3.62 -2.46
C LEU A 338 -11.67 4.12 -3.26
N ASP A 339 -12.17 3.34 -4.22
CA ASP A 339 -13.43 3.62 -4.91
C ASP A 339 -14.64 3.24 -4.06
N SER A 340 -14.47 2.35 -3.09
CA SER A 340 -15.52 1.95 -2.16
C SER A 340 -15.56 2.84 -0.88
N PRO A 341 -16.76 3.19 -0.36
CA PRO A 341 -16.88 3.88 0.92
C PRO A 341 -16.26 3.08 2.09
N SER A 342 -16.39 1.76 2.07
CA SER A 342 -15.83 0.89 3.12
C SER A 342 -14.30 0.96 3.15
N GLY A 343 -13.65 0.88 1.99
CA GLY A 343 -12.20 0.98 1.89
C GLY A 343 -11.69 2.35 2.35
N ARG A 344 -12.32 3.44 1.91
CA ARG A 344 -11.98 4.81 2.37
C ARG A 344 -12.09 4.95 3.89
N ARG A 345 -13.13 4.39 4.52
CA ARG A 345 -13.27 4.39 5.99
C ARG A 345 -12.11 3.69 6.69
N GLN A 346 -11.69 2.52 6.21
CA GLN A 346 -10.59 1.78 6.84
C GLN A 346 -9.25 2.51 6.69
N VAL A 347 -9.02 3.16 5.55
CA VAL A 347 -7.81 3.99 5.34
C VAL A 347 -7.79 5.18 6.32
N VAL A 348 -8.91 5.88 6.50
CA VAL A 348 -9.04 6.95 7.51
C VAL A 348 -8.73 6.42 8.89
N LEU A 349 -9.33 5.31 9.32
CA LEU A 349 -9.12 4.75 10.64
C LEU A 349 -7.65 4.40 10.92
N ASN A 350 -6.98 3.72 9.98
CA ASN A 350 -5.56 3.37 10.18
C ASN A 350 -4.67 4.63 10.25
N LEU A 351 -4.88 5.62 9.38
CA LEU A 351 -4.06 6.84 9.40
C LEU A 351 -4.33 7.70 10.64
N CYS A 352 -5.59 7.86 11.06
CA CYS A 352 -5.94 8.57 12.29
C CYS A 352 -5.38 7.86 13.54
N GLY A 353 -5.45 6.53 13.58
CA GLY A 353 -4.83 5.73 14.63
C GLY A 353 -3.31 5.92 14.69
N LEU A 354 -2.65 5.92 13.53
CA LEU A 354 -1.22 6.17 13.42
C LEU A 354 -0.84 7.59 13.88
N MET A 355 -1.56 8.63 13.44
CA MET A 355 -1.32 9.99 13.91
C MET A 355 -1.47 10.07 15.43
N ARG A 356 -2.51 9.47 15.99
CA ARG A 356 -2.76 9.49 17.43
C ARG A 356 -1.73 8.70 18.24
N ARG A 357 -1.20 7.60 17.71
CA ARG A 357 -0.09 6.86 18.35
C ARG A 357 1.16 7.73 18.46
N GLU A 358 1.51 8.45 17.41
CA GLU A 358 2.78 9.17 17.31
C GLU A 358 2.74 10.58 17.91
N LEU A 359 1.54 11.13 18.09
CA LEU A 359 1.31 12.41 18.75
C LEU A 359 1.03 12.30 20.25
N GLN A 360 1.02 11.08 20.81
CA GLN A 360 1.01 10.94 22.26
C GLN A 360 2.37 11.37 22.85
N PRO A 361 2.34 12.13 23.97
CA PRO A 361 3.54 12.66 24.61
C PRO A 361 4.44 11.58 25.21
#